data_AF-A0A2M7MBY3-F1
#
_entry.id   AF-A0A2M7MBY3-F1
#
_cell.length_a   1.000
_cell.length_b   1.000
_cell.length_c   1.000
_cell.angle_alpha   90.00
_cell.angle_beta   90.00
_cell.angle_gamma   90.00
#
_symmetry.space_group_name_H-M   'P 1'
#
loop_
_entity.id
_entity.type
_entity.pdbx_description
1 polymer ?
#
loop_
_entity_poly.entity_id
_entity_poly.type
_entity_poly.pdbx_seq_one_letter_code
_entity_poly.pdbx_strand_id
1 'polypeptide(L)'
;MQKKHSGQIAIVILLIMVVLLTVGLSLASRTTQEVFLSQQEAESTRVFNAAESGVENALSQDFSVISESYTVPDISDDNVSVTTIITPQGVLETQITEGSTVHLNLAGSSTDVTIEWSKLSGCDSSASIITSTYYDDDGTTKVEHEAFGPASPCTGLRDTDEFDQVVDSGLDDYIYKKVVSIPAGSLYMRIKAVYNDTPLRVTGAEASSQFFVINSEAGNDLGDENRAIEVGRSLSTGPSFMDYAVYSGGALAQE
;
A
#
# COMPACT_ATOMS: atom_id res chain seq x y z
N MET A 1 -15.45 -74.85 47.69
CA MET A 1 -15.85 -73.50 47.28
C MET A 1 -15.04 -73.09 46.06
N GLN A 2 -15.61 -73.12 44.85
CA GLN A 2 -15.03 -72.44 43.69
C GLN A 2 -16.19 -71.89 42.84
N LYS A 3 -16.35 -70.57 42.86
CA LYS A 3 -17.33 -69.86 42.02
C LYS A 3 -16.75 -69.80 40.60
N LYS A 4 -17.49 -70.31 39.61
CA LYS A 4 -17.07 -70.33 38.20
C LYS A 4 -16.99 -68.90 37.63
N HIS A 5 -15.79 -68.48 37.21
CA HIS A 5 -15.47 -67.18 36.59
C HIS A 5 -15.88 -67.05 35.10
N SER A 6 -16.85 -67.84 34.61
CA SER A 6 -17.13 -67.98 33.17
C SER A 6 -17.81 -66.76 32.51
N GLY A 7 -18.36 -65.81 33.27
CA GLY A 7 -19.02 -64.61 32.73
C GLY A 7 -18.08 -63.41 32.51
N GLN A 8 -16.93 -63.37 33.19
CA GLN A 8 -16.00 -62.23 33.13
C GLN A 8 -15.19 -62.21 31.83
N ILE A 9 -14.88 -63.39 31.27
CA ILE A 9 -14.11 -63.52 30.02
C ILE A 9 -14.85 -62.91 28.82
N ALA A 10 -16.17 -63.11 28.72
CA ALA A 10 -16.97 -62.56 27.62
C ALA A 10 -17.00 -61.01 27.65
N ILE A 11 -17.08 -60.42 28.85
CA ILE A 11 -17.07 -58.97 29.04
C ILE A 11 -15.70 -58.39 28.67
N VAL A 12 -14.60 -59.06 29.04
CA VAL A 12 -13.25 -58.62 28.70
C VAL A 12 -13.03 -58.63 27.19
N ILE A 13 -13.49 -59.67 26.48
CA ILE A 13 -13.39 -59.74 25.01
C ILE A 13 -14.21 -58.63 24.35
N LEU A 14 -15.44 -58.40 24.83
CA LEU A 14 -16.29 -57.33 24.31
C LEU A 14 -15.65 -55.96 24.54
N LEU A 15 -15.07 -55.73 25.72
CA LEU A 15 -14.38 -54.48 26.03
C LEU A 15 -13.16 -54.27 25.13
N ILE A 16 -12.37 -55.31 24.88
CA ILE A 16 -11.23 -55.24 23.95
C ILE A 16 -11.72 -54.93 22.52
N MET A 17 -12.80 -55.56 22.05
CA MET A 17 -13.35 -55.28 20.72
C MET A 17 -13.81 -53.83 20.57
N VAL A 18 -14.49 -53.28 21.58
CA VAL A 18 -14.93 -51.88 21.57
C VAL A 18 -13.72 -50.94 21.54
N VAL A 19 -12.70 -51.20 22.35
CA VAL A 19 -11.47 -50.38 22.37
C VAL A 19 -10.74 -50.41 21.03
N LEU A 20 -10.62 -51.58 20.38
CA LEU A 20 -9.98 -51.69 19.08
C LEU A 20 -10.76 -50.93 17.99
N LEU A 21 -12.09 -50.97 18.04
CA LEU A 21 -12.94 -50.26 17.09
C LEU A 21 -12.88 -48.74 17.28
N THR A 22 -12.89 -48.25 18.53
CA THR A 22 -12.76 -46.82 18.80
C THR A 22 -11.39 -46.28 18.41
N VAL A 23 -10.31 -47.03 18.65
CA VAL A 23 -8.97 -46.67 18.20
C VAL A 23 -8.88 -46.67 16.67
N GLY A 24 -9.42 -47.69 16.01
CA GLY A 24 -9.44 -47.77 14.54
C GLY A 24 -10.20 -46.60 13.90
N LEU A 25 -11.37 -46.25 14.45
CA LEU A 25 -12.17 -45.13 13.97
C LEU A 25 -11.51 -43.77 14.23
N SER A 26 -10.85 -43.62 15.39
CA SER A 26 -10.11 -42.40 15.73
C SER A 26 -8.95 -42.15 14.78
N LEU A 27 -8.18 -43.21 14.45
CA LEU A 27 -7.07 -43.10 13.51
C LEU A 27 -7.57 -42.78 12.10
N ALA A 28 -8.62 -43.46 11.63
CA ALA A 28 -9.21 -43.18 10.32
C ALA A 28 -9.76 -41.74 10.23
N SER A 29 -10.41 -41.25 11.28
CA SER A 29 -10.90 -39.86 11.35
C SER A 29 -9.74 -38.86 11.30
N ARG A 30 -8.68 -39.10 12.07
CA ARG A 30 -7.47 -38.26 12.06
C ARG A 30 -6.81 -38.21 10.69
N THR A 31 -6.65 -39.36 10.02
CA THR A 31 -6.06 -39.39 8.67
C THR A 31 -6.91 -38.63 7.66
N THR A 32 -8.23 -38.77 7.70
CA THR A 32 -9.13 -38.01 6.81
C THR A 32 -9.02 -36.50 7.07
N GLN A 33 -8.93 -36.09 8.33
CA GLN A 33 -8.75 -34.68 8.69
C GLN A 33 -7.39 -34.15 8.21
N GLU A 34 -6.31 -34.89 8.39
CA GLU A 34 -4.98 -34.49 7.93
C GLU A 34 -4.93 -34.35 6.39
N VAL A 35 -5.57 -35.25 5.65
CA VAL A 35 -5.66 -35.16 4.18
C VAL A 35 -6.50 -33.95 3.75
N PHE A 36 -7.63 -33.70 4.41
CA PHE A 36 -8.47 -32.54 4.12
C PHE A 36 -7.72 -31.23 4.38
N LEU A 37 -7.06 -31.11 5.53
CA LEU A 37 -6.25 -29.94 5.88
C LEU A 37 -5.11 -29.73 4.87
N SER A 38 -4.42 -30.80 4.47
CA SER A 38 -3.36 -30.72 3.47
C SER A 38 -3.86 -30.28 2.10
N GLN A 39 -5.05 -30.72 1.69
CA GLN A 39 -5.67 -30.26 0.44
C GLN A 39 -6.05 -28.78 0.52
N GLN A 40 -6.65 -28.36 1.64
CA GLN A 40 -7.02 -26.97 1.85
C GLN A 40 -5.81 -26.03 1.88
N GLU A 41 -4.71 -26.45 2.50
CA GLU A 41 -3.46 -25.68 2.51
C GLU A 41 -2.87 -25.55 1.11
N ALA A 42 -2.79 -26.66 0.35
CA ALA A 42 -2.30 -26.65 -1.02
C ALA A 42 -3.16 -25.77 -1.95
N GLU A 43 -4.48 -25.80 -1.75
CA GLU A 43 -5.42 -24.99 -2.51
C GLU A 43 -5.28 -23.50 -2.17
N SER A 44 -5.19 -23.17 -0.88
CA SER A 44 -4.94 -21.80 -0.43
C SER A 44 -3.65 -21.23 -1.02
N THR A 45 -2.57 -22.02 -1.08
CA THR A 45 -1.31 -21.58 -1.72
C THR A 45 -1.50 -21.33 -3.22
N ARG A 46 -2.25 -22.19 -3.91
CA ARG A 46 -2.51 -22.01 -5.35
C ARG A 46 -3.31 -20.74 -5.63
N VAL A 47 -4.41 -20.52 -4.91
CA VAL A 47 -5.26 -19.33 -5.05
C VAL A 47 -4.47 -18.07 -4.73
N PHE A 48 -3.61 -18.10 -3.70
CA PHE A 48 -2.74 -16.97 -3.37
C PHE A 48 -1.74 -16.65 -4.49
N ASN A 49 -1.04 -17.65 -5.03
CA ASN A 49 -0.10 -17.46 -6.14
C ASN A 49 -0.79 -16.92 -7.40
N ALA A 50 -2.04 -17.34 -7.64
CA ALA A 50 -2.84 -16.83 -8.75
C ALA A 50 -3.20 -15.35 -8.57
N ALA A 51 -3.60 -14.95 -7.36
CA ALA A 51 -3.84 -13.54 -7.03
C ALA A 51 -2.56 -12.69 -7.19
N GLU A 52 -1.41 -13.20 -6.75
CA GLU A 52 -0.09 -12.54 -6.90
C GLU A 52 0.28 -12.37 -8.38
N SER A 53 0.08 -13.42 -9.19
CA SER A 53 0.29 -13.32 -10.64
C SER A 53 -0.63 -12.28 -11.30
N GLY A 54 -1.86 -12.10 -10.79
CA GLY A 54 -2.77 -11.06 -11.25
C GLY A 54 -2.23 -9.66 -10.97
N VAL A 55 -1.71 -9.44 -9.76
CA VAL A 55 -1.03 -8.19 -9.39
C VAL A 55 0.20 -7.95 -10.28
N GLU A 56 1.06 -8.94 -10.50
CA GLU A 56 2.24 -8.79 -11.35
C GLU A 56 1.88 -8.44 -12.80
N ASN A 57 0.82 -9.05 -13.34
CA ASN A 57 0.31 -8.69 -14.66
C ASN A 57 -0.19 -7.23 -14.69
N ALA A 58 -0.95 -6.81 -13.68
CA ALA A 58 -1.40 -5.43 -13.55
C ALA A 58 -0.24 -4.44 -13.44
N LEU A 59 0.82 -4.79 -12.69
CA LEU A 59 2.03 -3.98 -12.54
C LEU A 59 2.85 -3.88 -13.83
N SER A 60 2.66 -4.79 -14.79
CA SER A 60 3.29 -4.72 -16.11
C SER A 60 2.58 -3.76 -17.08
N GLN A 61 1.37 -3.30 -16.75
CA GLN A 61 0.61 -2.37 -17.59
C GLN A 61 1.19 -0.96 -17.55
N ASP A 62 0.97 -0.20 -18.63
CA ASP A 62 1.28 1.22 -18.66
C ASP A 62 0.16 2.00 -17.95
N PHE A 63 0.46 2.50 -16.76
CA PHE A 63 -0.49 3.26 -15.94
C PHE A 63 -0.78 4.65 -16.51
N SER A 64 0.09 5.20 -17.38
CA SER A 64 -0.08 6.56 -17.92
C SER A 64 -1.28 6.70 -18.87
N VAL A 65 -1.79 5.59 -19.40
CA VAL A 65 -2.94 5.55 -20.33
C VAL A 65 -4.26 5.19 -19.64
N ILE A 66 -4.24 4.89 -18.33
CA ILE A 66 -5.41 4.45 -17.58
C ILE A 66 -6.04 5.66 -16.89
N SER A 67 -7.18 6.13 -17.42
CA SER A 67 -7.94 7.25 -16.84
C SER A 67 -9.20 6.82 -16.08
N GLU A 68 -9.59 5.56 -16.18
CA GLU A 68 -10.76 4.95 -15.52
C GLU A 68 -10.40 3.55 -15.01
N SER A 69 -11.26 2.96 -14.17
CA SER A 69 -11.04 1.60 -13.69
C SER A 69 -10.87 0.63 -14.87
N TYR A 70 -9.78 -0.13 -14.85
CA TYR A 70 -9.39 -1.06 -15.90
C TYR A 70 -9.31 -2.47 -15.36
N THR A 71 -10.06 -3.39 -15.94
CA THR A 71 -9.94 -4.83 -15.65
C THR A 71 -8.83 -5.41 -16.52
N VAL A 72 -7.83 -5.98 -15.88
CA VAL A 72 -6.71 -6.65 -16.56
C VAL A 72 -7.24 -7.89 -17.28
N PRO A 73 -6.72 -8.24 -18.48
CA PRO A 73 -7.13 -9.43 -19.18
C PRO A 73 -7.08 -10.67 -18.30
N ASP A 74 -8.11 -11.51 -18.41
CA ASP A 74 -8.28 -12.70 -17.59
C ASP A 74 -7.07 -13.64 -17.72
N ILE A 75 -6.53 -14.04 -16.57
CA ILE A 75 -5.46 -15.03 -16.44
C ILE A 75 -5.93 -16.29 -15.71
N SER A 76 -7.25 -16.47 -15.62
CA SER A 76 -7.86 -17.67 -15.05
C SER A 76 -7.36 -18.95 -15.73
N ASP A 77 -7.33 -20.02 -14.94
CA ASP A 77 -7.06 -21.38 -15.39
C ASP A 77 -8.26 -22.26 -15.03
N ASP A 78 -8.30 -23.50 -15.51
CA ASP A 78 -9.45 -24.43 -15.55
C ASP A 78 -10.12 -24.71 -14.18
N ASN A 79 -9.56 -24.21 -13.06
CA ASN A 79 -10.13 -24.32 -11.70
C ASN A 79 -9.83 -23.10 -10.80
N VAL A 80 -9.24 -22.03 -11.32
CA VAL A 80 -8.90 -20.83 -10.54
C VAL A 80 -9.31 -19.60 -11.32
N SER A 81 -10.31 -18.88 -10.82
CA SER A 81 -10.74 -17.60 -11.36
C SER A 81 -9.88 -16.49 -10.76
N VAL A 82 -9.39 -15.56 -11.60
CA VAL A 82 -8.62 -14.39 -11.18
C VAL A 82 -9.23 -13.15 -11.79
N THR A 83 -9.63 -12.20 -10.94
CA THR A 83 -10.12 -10.89 -11.37
C THR A 83 -9.21 -9.81 -10.81
N THR A 84 -8.50 -9.11 -11.69
CA THR A 84 -7.65 -7.98 -11.29
C THR A 84 -8.18 -6.67 -11.86
N ILE A 85 -8.41 -5.69 -10.98
CA ILE A 85 -8.93 -4.37 -11.32
C ILE A 85 -7.94 -3.31 -10.87
N ILE A 86 -7.55 -2.46 -11.80
CA ILE A 86 -6.75 -1.25 -11.55
C ILE A 86 -7.74 -0.09 -11.40
N THR A 87 -7.74 0.59 -10.27
CA THR A 87 -8.62 1.74 -10.00
C THR A 87 -7.79 3.00 -9.81
N PRO A 88 -7.98 4.04 -10.64
CA PRO A 88 -7.38 5.34 -10.39
C PRO A 88 -7.90 5.96 -9.09
N GLN A 89 -7.01 6.58 -8.31
CA GLN A 89 -7.34 7.24 -7.05
C GLN A 89 -7.07 8.74 -7.13
N GLY A 90 -8.04 9.55 -6.72
CA GLY A 90 -7.89 11.01 -6.59
C GLY A 90 -7.18 11.46 -5.31
N VAL A 91 -6.73 10.51 -4.49
CA VAL A 91 -6.05 10.75 -3.22
C VAL A 91 -4.82 9.86 -3.18
N LEU A 92 -3.66 10.45 -2.93
CA LEU A 92 -2.46 9.70 -2.57
C LEU A 92 -2.44 9.55 -1.05
N GLU A 93 -2.32 8.32 -0.56
CA GLU A 93 -1.91 8.04 0.82
C GLU A 93 -0.72 7.11 0.80
N THR A 94 0.40 7.53 1.39
CA THR A 94 1.64 6.73 1.43
C THR A 94 2.47 7.06 2.66
N GLN A 95 3.34 6.14 3.06
CA GLN A 95 4.41 6.44 3.99
C GLN A 95 5.62 6.98 3.22
N ILE A 96 6.20 8.08 3.68
CA ILE A 96 7.48 8.60 3.16
C ILE A 96 8.55 8.48 4.24
N THR A 97 9.68 7.87 3.88
CA THR A 97 10.87 7.81 4.73
C THR A 97 11.62 9.14 4.67
N GLU A 98 12.27 9.52 5.76
CA GLU A 98 13.13 10.69 5.83
C GLU A 98 14.13 10.71 4.67
N GLY A 99 14.27 11.86 4.02
CA GLY A 99 15.19 12.04 2.92
C GLY A 99 14.65 11.58 1.56
N SER A 100 13.54 10.84 1.54
CA SER A 100 12.88 10.37 0.32
C SER A 100 11.90 11.39 -0.24
N THR A 101 11.65 11.29 -1.55
CA THR A 101 10.79 12.22 -2.29
C THR A 101 9.65 11.49 -2.97
N VAL A 102 8.45 12.04 -2.86
CA VAL A 102 7.29 11.68 -3.67
C VAL A 102 7.19 12.65 -4.84
N HIS A 103 6.82 12.15 -6.01
CA HIS A 103 6.56 12.96 -7.19
C HIS A 103 5.05 13.04 -7.42
N LEU A 104 4.62 14.24 -7.79
CA LEU A 104 3.26 14.55 -8.18
C LEU A 104 3.33 15.25 -9.53
N ASN A 105 2.73 14.69 -10.56
CA ASN A 105 2.56 15.36 -11.84
C ASN A 105 1.48 16.45 -11.69
N LEU A 106 1.75 17.64 -12.22
CA LEU A 106 0.85 18.79 -12.15
C LEU A 106 0.47 19.30 -13.54
N ALA A 107 0.93 18.62 -14.59
CA ALA A 107 0.67 19.03 -15.97
C ALA A 107 -0.84 19.11 -16.23
N GLY A 108 -1.31 20.32 -16.55
CA GLY A 108 -2.73 20.59 -16.79
C GLY A 108 -3.59 20.78 -15.54
N SER A 109 -3.01 20.67 -14.34
CA SER A 109 -3.70 20.99 -13.08
C SER A 109 -3.67 22.51 -12.83
N SER A 110 -4.82 23.08 -12.50
CA SER A 110 -4.98 24.48 -12.11
C SER A 110 -5.54 24.62 -10.69
N THR A 111 -5.53 23.53 -9.94
CA THR A 111 -6.15 23.41 -8.62
C THR A 111 -5.08 23.32 -7.56
N ASP A 112 -5.35 23.92 -6.40
CA ASP A 112 -4.42 23.88 -5.28
C ASP A 112 -4.23 22.45 -4.77
N VAL A 113 -3.00 22.13 -4.36
CA VAL A 113 -2.67 20.82 -3.80
C VAL A 113 -2.75 20.92 -2.29
N THR A 114 -3.56 20.07 -1.68
CA THR A 114 -3.62 19.93 -0.23
C THR A 114 -2.74 18.77 0.20
N ILE A 115 -1.77 19.07 1.07
CA ILE A 115 -0.82 18.13 1.65
C ILE A 115 -1.13 17.98 3.13
N GLU A 116 -1.39 16.76 3.57
CA GLU A 116 -1.61 16.40 4.97
C GLU A 116 -0.52 15.43 5.41
N TRP A 117 0.08 15.64 6.57
CA TRP A 117 1.14 14.76 7.07
C TRP A 117 1.15 14.66 8.59
N SER A 118 1.86 13.63 9.06
CA SER A 118 1.99 13.20 10.45
C SER A 118 0.68 12.76 11.10
N LYS A 119 0.59 11.45 11.41
CA LYS A 119 -0.44 10.90 12.30
C LYS A 119 0.09 10.60 13.71
N LEU A 120 1.40 10.72 13.90
CA LEU A 120 2.06 10.35 15.16
C LEU A 120 2.06 11.56 16.11
N SER A 121 1.43 11.38 17.27
CA SER A 121 1.43 12.37 18.33
C SER A 121 2.81 12.43 19.00
N GLY A 122 3.58 13.48 18.72
CA GLY A 122 4.89 13.71 19.34
C GLY A 122 5.76 14.64 18.52
N CYS A 123 6.48 15.54 19.19
CA CYS A 123 7.32 16.53 18.50
C CYS A 123 8.63 15.95 17.98
N ASP A 124 9.20 14.98 18.69
CA ASP A 124 10.40 14.26 18.23
C ASP A 124 10.09 13.35 17.03
N SER A 125 8.85 12.88 16.92
CA SER A 125 8.36 12.05 15.80
C SER A 125 7.79 12.86 14.63
N SER A 126 7.69 14.18 14.75
CA SER A 126 7.09 15.02 13.70
C SER A 126 8.09 15.27 12.58
N ALA A 127 7.73 14.87 11.36
CA ALA A 127 8.46 15.26 10.17
C ALA A 127 8.12 16.71 9.78
N SER A 128 9.07 17.37 9.12
CA SER A 128 8.78 18.55 8.31
C SER A 128 8.78 18.15 6.83
N ILE A 129 8.12 18.92 5.98
CA ILE A 129 8.05 18.64 4.55
C ILE A 129 8.65 19.79 3.74
N ILE A 130 9.28 19.46 2.62
CA ILE A 130 9.76 20.43 1.63
C ILE A 130 9.06 20.11 0.31
N THR A 131 8.40 21.11 -0.27
CA THR A 131 7.81 21.03 -1.59
C THR A 131 8.73 21.71 -2.60
N SER A 132 8.80 21.17 -3.81
CA SER A 132 9.55 21.75 -4.92
C SER A 132 8.70 21.66 -6.16
N THR A 133 8.12 22.79 -6.55
CA THR A 133 7.18 22.89 -7.68
C THR A 133 7.91 23.40 -8.89
N TYR A 134 7.94 22.60 -9.95
CA TYR A 134 8.56 22.92 -11.22
C TYR A 134 7.49 23.38 -12.19
N TYR A 135 7.68 24.56 -12.78
CA TYR A 135 6.73 25.18 -13.70
C TYR A 135 7.45 25.85 -14.87
N ASP A 136 6.77 25.93 -16.01
CA ASP A 136 7.24 26.68 -17.17
C ASP A 136 6.72 28.12 -17.11
N ASP A 137 7.64 29.08 -17.15
CA ASP A 137 7.33 30.50 -17.29
C ASP A 137 8.01 31.04 -18.54
N ASP A 138 7.21 31.26 -19.58
CA ASP A 138 7.64 31.74 -20.91
C ASP A 138 8.77 30.89 -21.53
N GLY A 139 8.64 29.56 -21.48
CA GLY A 139 9.62 28.62 -22.04
C GLY A 139 10.87 28.43 -21.19
N THR A 140 10.91 29.00 -19.98
CA THR A 140 11.96 28.76 -18.99
C THR A 140 11.40 27.96 -17.81
N THR A 141 11.96 26.78 -17.56
CA THR A 141 11.61 26.01 -16.36
C THR A 141 12.16 26.69 -15.11
N LYS A 142 11.25 27.05 -14.21
CA LYS A 142 11.54 27.59 -12.88
C LYS A 142 11.15 26.59 -11.81
N VAL A 143 11.71 26.76 -10.62
CA VAL A 143 11.41 25.97 -9.44
C VAL A 143 11.09 26.88 -8.26
N GLU A 144 10.02 26.57 -7.55
CA GLU A 144 9.65 27.20 -6.29
C GLU A 144 9.79 26.17 -5.16
N HIS A 145 10.51 26.56 -4.11
CA HIS A 145 10.73 25.71 -2.94
C HIS A 145 10.00 26.31 -1.75
N GLU A 146 9.19 25.51 -1.09
CA GLU A 146 8.57 25.87 0.18
C GLU A 146 8.86 24.79 1.21
N ALA A 147 9.02 25.19 2.46
CA ALA A 147 9.31 24.29 3.56
C ALA A 147 8.30 24.51 4.68
N PHE A 148 7.69 23.44 5.15
CA PHE A 148 6.62 23.48 6.14
C PHE A 148 7.02 22.67 7.38
N GLY A 149 7.00 23.33 8.52
CA GLY A 149 7.37 22.79 9.82
C GLY A 149 6.17 22.58 10.75
N PRO A 150 6.30 21.69 11.74
CA PRO A 150 5.25 21.46 12.74
C PRO A 150 5.19 22.60 13.77
N ALA A 151 4.05 23.30 13.87
CA ALA A 151 3.91 24.44 14.79
C ALA A 151 3.10 24.14 16.05
N SER A 152 1.98 23.44 15.96
CA SER A 152 1.16 23.06 17.13
C SER A 152 0.83 21.58 17.03
N PRO A 153 1.14 20.75 18.04
CA PRO A 153 1.56 21.09 19.41
C PRO A 153 3.06 21.40 19.58
N CYS A 154 3.85 21.48 18.50
CA CYS A 154 5.31 21.48 18.54
C CYS A 154 5.97 22.85 18.37
N THR A 155 5.40 23.87 19.01
CA THR A 155 5.82 25.26 18.80
C THR A 155 7.28 25.46 19.19
N GLY A 156 8.07 26.12 18.34
CA GLY A 156 9.49 26.32 18.58
C GLY A 156 10.40 25.26 17.95
N LEU A 157 9.84 24.17 17.43
CA LEU A 157 10.63 23.12 16.80
C LEU A 157 11.09 23.56 15.42
N ARG A 158 12.42 23.60 15.20
CA ARG A 158 13.04 23.96 13.91
C ARG A 158 12.75 25.41 13.48
N ASP A 159 12.44 26.30 14.42
CA ASP A 159 12.24 27.74 14.17
C ASP A 159 13.49 28.43 13.58
N THR A 160 14.67 27.84 13.79
CA THR A 160 15.93 28.33 13.20
C THR A 160 16.05 28.04 11.71
N ASP A 161 15.21 27.16 11.18
CA ASP A 161 15.36 26.62 9.82
C ASP A 161 14.49 27.41 8.81
N GLU A 162 13.79 28.45 9.29
CA GLU A 162 12.93 29.35 8.49
C GLU A 162 11.75 28.64 7.78
N PHE A 163 11.29 27.52 8.34
CA PHE A 163 10.13 26.80 7.79
C PHE A 163 8.83 27.52 8.14
N ASP A 164 7.88 27.55 7.20
CA ASP A 164 6.54 28.04 7.46
C ASP A 164 5.83 27.10 8.44
N GLN A 165 5.33 27.68 9.52
CA GLN A 165 4.89 26.96 10.71
C GLN A 165 3.41 26.60 10.58
N VAL A 166 3.12 25.30 10.44
CA VAL A 166 1.77 24.81 10.15
C VAL A 166 1.01 24.45 11.43
N VAL A 167 -0.14 25.10 11.61
CA VAL A 167 -1.06 24.95 12.75
C VAL A 167 -2.39 24.26 12.38
N ASP A 168 -2.68 24.14 11.08
CA ASP A 168 -3.92 23.56 10.60
C ASP A 168 -3.85 22.04 10.68
N SER A 169 -4.94 21.42 11.13
CA SER A 169 -5.08 19.96 11.18
C SER A 169 -5.77 19.42 9.92
N GLY A 170 -5.32 18.25 9.48
CA GLY A 170 -5.92 17.51 8.37
C GLY A 170 -7.12 16.67 8.79
N LEU A 171 -7.62 15.90 7.83
CA LEU A 171 -8.60 14.82 8.04
C LEU A 171 -7.90 13.53 8.55
N ASP A 172 -8.67 12.51 8.94
CA ASP A 172 -8.18 11.14 9.17
C ASP A 172 -6.94 11.02 10.07
N ASP A 173 -6.95 11.77 11.18
CA ASP A 173 -5.91 11.86 12.21
C ASP A 173 -4.60 12.54 11.77
N TYR A 174 -4.57 13.18 10.59
CA TYR A 174 -3.43 14.00 10.19
C TYR A 174 -3.36 15.29 11.02
N ILE A 175 -2.21 15.50 11.66
CA ILE A 175 -1.97 16.59 12.60
C ILE A 175 -1.68 17.90 11.84
N TYR A 176 -1.03 17.82 10.68
CA TYR A 176 -0.65 18.99 9.89
C TYR A 176 -1.29 18.95 8.50
N LYS A 177 -1.78 20.10 8.06
CA LYS A 177 -2.37 20.32 6.74
C LYS A 177 -1.86 21.62 6.15
N LYS A 178 -1.43 21.57 4.89
CA LYS A 178 -1.07 22.76 4.11
C LYS A 178 -1.70 22.71 2.74
N VAL A 179 -2.26 23.84 2.31
CA VAL A 179 -2.69 24.05 0.92
C VAL A 179 -1.57 24.81 0.22
N VAL A 180 -1.05 24.22 -0.83
CA VAL A 180 0.00 24.78 -1.69
C VAL A 180 -0.64 25.21 -3.00
N SER A 181 -0.50 26.50 -3.32
CA SER A 181 -1.01 27.04 -4.57
C SER A 181 -0.14 26.61 -5.75
N ILE A 182 -0.78 26.20 -6.84
CA ILE A 182 -0.08 25.71 -8.03
C ILE A 182 0.04 26.82 -9.06
N PRO A 183 1.27 27.27 -9.41
CA PRO A 183 1.48 28.25 -10.47
C PRO A 183 0.94 27.77 -11.81
N ALA A 184 0.49 28.69 -12.66
CA ALA A 184 0.15 28.36 -14.05
C ALA A 184 1.37 27.80 -14.78
N GLY A 185 1.18 26.79 -15.63
CA GLY A 185 2.28 26.12 -16.31
C GLY A 185 3.07 25.13 -15.44
N SER A 186 2.56 24.78 -14.26
CA SER A 186 3.15 23.73 -13.42
C SER A 186 3.24 22.39 -14.15
N LEU A 187 4.42 21.78 -14.08
CA LEU A 187 4.75 20.51 -14.71
C LEU A 187 4.64 19.38 -13.69
N TYR A 188 5.34 19.52 -12.55
CA TYR A 188 5.32 18.54 -11.47
C TYR A 188 5.78 19.17 -10.15
N MET A 189 5.39 18.55 -9.04
CA MET A 189 5.82 18.86 -7.69
C MET A 189 6.54 17.66 -7.08
N ARG A 190 7.59 17.91 -6.31
CA ARG A 190 8.23 16.91 -5.47
C ARG A 190 7.99 17.26 -4.01
N ILE A 191 7.64 16.27 -3.21
CA ILE A 191 7.39 16.41 -1.77
C ILE A 191 8.42 15.55 -1.04
N LYS A 192 9.22 16.16 -0.18
CA LYS A 192 10.29 15.51 0.59
C LYS A 192 9.99 15.55 2.07
N ALA A 193 10.09 14.41 2.75
CA ALA A 193 10.12 14.38 4.22
C ALA A 193 11.54 14.66 4.73
N VAL A 194 11.62 15.47 5.77
CA VAL A 194 12.86 15.77 6.49
C VAL A 194 12.66 15.61 8.00
N TYR A 195 13.75 15.29 8.70
CA TYR A 195 13.85 15.03 10.13
C TYR A 195 13.17 13.77 10.67
N ASN A 196 12.14 13.25 10.01
CA ASN A 196 11.53 11.97 10.36
C ASN A 196 10.75 11.38 9.19
N ASP A 197 10.42 10.10 9.32
CA ASP A 197 9.45 9.41 8.49
C ASP A 197 8.05 9.94 8.80
N THR A 198 7.19 10.05 7.79
CA THR A 198 5.80 10.49 8.00
C THR A 198 4.84 9.80 7.06
N PRO A 199 3.61 9.49 7.53
CA PRO A 199 2.51 9.28 6.61
C PRO A 199 2.22 10.60 5.89
N LEU A 200 1.90 10.50 4.61
CA LEU A 200 1.61 11.60 3.71
C LEU A 200 0.27 11.31 3.04
N ARG A 201 -0.59 12.31 3.00
CA ARG A 201 -1.78 12.33 2.15
C ARG A 201 -1.80 13.56 1.27
N VAL A 202 -2.11 13.38 -0.01
CA VAL A 202 -2.16 14.46 -1.00
C VAL A 202 -3.47 14.41 -1.77
N THR A 203 -4.11 15.57 -1.91
CA THR A 203 -5.35 15.76 -2.68
C THR A 203 -5.27 17.04 -3.51
N GLY A 204 -6.16 17.20 -4.51
CA GLY A 204 -6.36 18.48 -5.19
C GLY A 204 -5.51 18.73 -6.44
N ALA A 205 -4.42 17.99 -6.69
CA ALA A 205 -3.98 17.80 -8.06
C ALA A 205 -5.04 16.96 -8.80
N GLU A 206 -5.09 16.97 -10.13
CA GLU A 206 -5.82 15.98 -10.95
C GLU A 206 -5.17 14.57 -10.73
N ALA A 207 -5.24 14.10 -9.48
CA ALA A 207 -4.53 12.97 -8.90
C ALA A 207 -5.06 11.63 -9.41
N SER A 208 -6.26 11.67 -10.01
CA SER A 208 -6.95 10.54 -10.62
C SER A 208 -6.19 9.84 -11.74
N SER A 209 -5.06 10.36 -12.23
CA SER A 209 -4.27 9.72 -13.29
C SER A 209 -2.85 9.31 -12.87
N GLN A 210 -2.54 9.38 -11.57
CA GLN A 210 -1.15 9.22 -11.10
C GLN A 210 -0.99 8.19 -9.98
N PHE A 211 -2.09 7.87 -9.30
CA PHE A 211 -2.15 6.90 -8.22
C PHE A 211 -3.16 5.83 -8.58
N PHE A 212 -2.75 4.58 -8.43
CA PHE A 212 -3.53 3.44 -8.83
C PHE A 212 -3.55 2.43 -7.69
N VAL A 213 -4.74 1.93 -7.38
CA VAL A 213 -4.92 0.79 -6.50
C VAL A 213 -5.23 -0.41 -7.37
N ILE A 214 -4.44 -1.46 -7.23
CA ILE A 214 -4.58 -2.73 -7.92
C ILE A 214 -5.21 -3.68 -6.92
N ASN A 215 -6.43 -4.14 -7.19
CA ASN A 215 -7.07 -5.19 -6.44
C ASN A 215 -7.11 -6.47 -7.28
N SER A 216 -6.54 -7.55 -6.76
CA SER A 216 -6.52 -8.86 -7.40
C SER A 216 -7.22 -9.87 -6.51
N GLU A 217 -8.36 -10.39 -6.97
CA GLU A 217 -9.13 -11.43 -6.29
C GLU A 217 -8.99 -12.74 -7.05
N ALA A 218 -8.61 -13.81 -6.35
CA ALA A 218 -8.58 -15.15 -6.88
C ALA A 218 -9.48 -16.08 -6.06
N GLY A 219 -10.16 -17.00 -6.75
CA GLY A 219 -11.03 -18.00 -6.14
C GLY A 219 -10.87 -19.36 -6.81
N ASN A 220 -11.21 -20.42 -6.07
CA ASN A 220 -11.37 -21.75 -6.65
C ASN A 220 -12.85 -21.99 -6.96
N ASP A 221 -13.18 -22.25 -8.23
CA ASP A 221 -14.56 -22.44 -8.68
C ASP A 221 -15.21 -23.76 -8.19
N LEU A 222 -14.41 -24.68 -7.64
CA LEU A 222 -14.82 -25.97 -7.07
C LEU A 222 -14.82 -25.99 -5.53
N GLY A 223 -14.36 -24.92 -4.87
CA GLY A 223 -14.22 -24.83 -3.42
C GLY A 223 -14.67 -23.47 -2.86
N ASP A 224 -14.47 -23.24 -1.56
CA ASP A 224 -14.82 -21.98 -0.86
C ASP A 224 -13.56 -21.13 -0.53
N GLU A 225 -12.44 -21.38 -1.20
CA GLU A 225 -11.19 -20.63 -0.96
C GLU A 225 -11.08 -19.41 -1.88
N ASN A 226 -11.24 -18.22 -1.29
CA ASN A 226 -10.97 -16.94 -1.95
C ASN A 226 -9.81 -16.20 -1.26
N ARG A 227 -8.99 -15.50 -2.06
CA ARG A 227 -7.91 -14.63 -1.61
C ARG A 227 -7.95 -13.32 -2.40
N ALA A 228 -7.77 -12.20 -1.71
CA ALA A 228 -7.64 -10.89 -2.33
C ALA A 228 -6.32 -10.24 -1.91
N ILE A 229 -5.68 -9.54 -2.85
CA ILE A 229 -4.44 -8.78 -2.66
C ILE A 229 -4.67 -7.37 -3.19
N GLU A 230 -4.30 -6.37 -2.38
CA GLU A 230 -4.36 -4.97 -2.76
C GLU A 230 -2.95 -4.35 -2.76
N VAL A 231 -2.62 -3.61 -3.82
CA VAL A 231 -1.35 -2.89 -3.97
C VAL A 231 -1.58 -1.48 -4.49
N GLY A 232 -1.03 -0.48 -3.79
CA GLY A 232 -0.98 0.90 -4.26
C GLY A 232 0.29 1.19 -5.06
N ARG A 233 0.16 1.90 -6.19
CA ARG A 233 1.29 2.31 -7.03
C ARG A 233 1.14 3.75 -7.51
N SER A 234 2.25 4.49 -7.53
CA SER A 234 2.39 5.76 -8.22
C SER A 234 3.16 5.62 -9.53
N LEU A 235 3.08 6.61 -10.40
CA LEU A 235 3.90 6.69 -11.61
C LEU A 235 5.40 6.67 -11.29
N SER A 236 6.20 6.13 -12.20
CA SER A 236 7.65 6.08 -12.06
C SER A 236 8.25 7.48 -11.98
N THR A 237 9.18 7.69 -11.04
CA THR A 237 9.78 9.00 -10.77
C THR A 237 11.30 8.92 -10.88
N GLY A 238 11.92 10.03 -11.28
CA GLY A 238 13.38 10.13 -11.31
C GLY A 238 13.96 10.08 -9.89
N PRO A 239 15.20 9.59 -9.72
CA PRO A 239 15.78 9.42 -8.39
C PRO A 239 16.03 10.76 -7.69
N SER A 240 15.85 10.78 -6.37
CA SER A 240 15.92 11.97 -5.52
C SER A 240 17.29 12.66 -5.50
N PHE A 241 18.38 11.97 -5.86
CA PHE A 241 19.71 12.60 -5.94
C PHE A 241 19.84 13.62 -7.08
N MET A 242 18.99 13.53 -8.11
CA MET A 242 19.02 14.48 -9.23
C MET A 242 18.45 15.86 -8.88
N ASP A 243 17.77 16.01 -7.74
CA ASP A 243 17.28 17.31 -7.25
C ASP A 243 18.41 18.25 -6.80
N TYR A 244 19.62 17.72 -6.59
CA TYR A 244 20.79 18.50 -6.18
C TYR A 244 21.74 18.83 -7.33
N ALA A 245 21.44 18.36 -8.54
CA ALA A 245 22.27 18.62 -9.71
C ALA A 245 21.95 20.00 -10.28
N VAL A 246 22.78 21.00 -9.96
CA VAL A 246 22.84 22.24 -10.74
C VAL A 246 23.39 21.90 -12.12
N TYR A 247 22.52 21.67 -13.10
CA TYR A 247 22.92 21.53 -14.49
C TYR A 247 22.90 22.90 -15.17
N SER A 248 24.04 23.58 -15.18
CA SER A 248 24.26 24.80 -15.96
C SER A 248 24.80 24.42 -17.34
N GLY A 249 23.94 24.42 -18.35
CA GLY A 249 24.30 24.29 -19.77
C GLY A 249 24.77 25.60 -20.42
N GLY A 250 24.90 26.68 -19.64
CA GLY A 250 25.27 28.02 -20.09
C GLY A 250 25.75 28.90 -18.93
N ALA A 251 26.57 29.91 -19.25
CA ALA A 251 27.34 30.69 -18.27
C ALA A 251 26.46 31.22 -17.12
N LEU A 252 26.81 30.80 -15.90
CA LEU A 252 26.28 31.35 -14.66
C LEU A 252 26.68 32.84 -14.60
N ALA A 253 25.72 33.74 -14.75
CA ALA A 253 25.88 35.12 -14.34
C ALA A 253 25.69 35.16 -12.83
N GLN A 254 26.80 35.37 -12.12
CA GLN A 254 26.83 35.67 -10.70
C GLN A 254 26.47 37.16 -10.55
N GLU A 255 25.36 37.46 -9.87
CA GLU A 255 25.24 38.74 -9.14
C GLU A 255 25.92 38.62 -7.78
#